data_AF-A0A2D8RDM1-F1
#
_entry.id   AF-A0A2D8RDM1-F1
#
_cell.length_a   1.000
_cell.length_b   1.000
_cell.length_c   1.000
_cell.angle_alpha   90.00
_cell.angle_beta   90.00
_cell.angle_gamma   90.00
#
_symmetry.space_group_name_H-M   'P 1'
#
loop_
_entity.id
_entity.type
_entity.pdbx_description
1 polymer ?
#
loop_
_entity_poly.entity_id
_entity_poly.type
_entity_poly.pdbx_seq_one_letter_code
_entity_poly.pdbx_strand_id
1 'polypeptide(L)'
;MTAISPGGLLSPEKQQKFRFWGNAGLFELLWPAAIVGAYYGSNAWAVAVLIAMFIWSKAFGGSLAQDLRMAFVGLLVAFTFEPIWMGADLLLYALQPPYIYPPVWIVCLWVGFAMSFNHCLYWLRGRYGLAAVLGVVGSVLSITAAERIGALTMPSGWWPAAVSYALPWAFITPAFAWFTDVLKRRAQGDSGMSQDKSRASVAVDPDKPAPPPQ
;
A
#
# COMPACT_ATOMS: atom_id res chain seq x y z
N MET A 1 -20.06 7.57 21.93
CA MET A 1 -20.09 8.79 21.10
C MET A 1 -19.48 8.45 19.75
N THR A 2 -20.31 8.27 18.72
CA THR A 2 -19.84 7.97 17.36
C THR A 2 -19.29 9.27 16.77
N ALA A 3 -17.97 9.44 16.81
CA ALA A 3 -17.33 10.61 16.19
C ALA A 3 -17.77 10.66 14.73
N ILE A 4 -18.46 11.75 14.35
CA ILE A 4 -18.85 12.02 12.97
C ILE A 4 -17.53 12.16 12.20
N SER A 5 -17.21 11.17 11.38
CA SER A 5 -16.03 11.24 10.52
C SER A 5 -16.15 12.47 9.63
N PRO A 6 -15.09 13.27 9.43
CA PRO A 6 -15.14 14.47 8.57
C PRO A 6 -15.72 14.18 7.19
N GLY A 7 -15.49 12.98 6.66
CA GLY A 7 -16.06 12.52 5.39
C GLY A 7 -17.58 12.39 5.38
N GLY A 8 -18.23 12.18 6.54
CA GLY A 8 -19.69 11.97 6.65
C GLY A 8 -20.54 13.16 6.19
N LEU A 9 -19.97 14.36 6.07
CA LEU A 9 -20.62 15.57 5.58
C LEU A 9 -20.52 15.74 4.05
N LEU A 10 -19.70 14.93 3.38
CA LEU A 10 -19.46 15.03 1.94
C LEU A 10 -20.29 13.98 1.19
N SER A 11 -20.69 14.32 -0.04
CA SER A 11 -21.29 13.34 -0.95
C SER A 11 -20.30 12.20 -1.27
N PRO A 12 -20.77 10.97 -1.59
CA PRO A 12 -19.89 9.83 -1.87
C PRO A 12 -18.84 10.12 -2.95
N GLU A 13 -19.20 10.86 -4.00
CA GLU A 13 -18.28 11.26 -5.06
C GLU A 13 -17.17 12.19 -4.54
N LYS A 14 -17.53 13.20 -3.72
CA LYS A 14 -16.55 14.10 -3.10
C LYS A 14 -15.63 13.32 -2.17
N GLN A 15 -16.16 12.42 -1.34
CA GLN A 15 -15.33 11.57 -0.47
C GLN A 15 -14.32 10.75 -1.29
N GLN A 16 -14.73 10.15 -2.41
CA GLN A 16 -13.84 9.39 -3.27
C GLN A 16 -12.70 10.27 -3.84
N LYS A 17 -13.04 11.47 -4.33
CA LYS A 17 -12.04 12.43 -4.85
C LYS A 17 -11.06 12.87 -3.77
N PHE A 18 -11.54 13.24 -2.59
CA PHE A 18 -10.69 13.62 -1.44
C PHE A 18 -9.79 12.47 -0.98
N ARG A 19 -10.32 11.25 -0.92
CA ARG A 19 -9.53 10.06 -0.59
C ARG A 19 -8.41 9.84 -1.61
N PHE A 20 -8.73 9.94 -2.91
CA PHE A 20 -7.74 9.75 -3.97
C PHE A 20 -6.63 10.79 -3.90
N TRP A 21 -6.98 12.08 -3.92
CA TRP A 21 -6.00 13.17 -3.97
C TRP A 21 -5.20 13.32 -2.68
N GLY A 22 -5.83 13.14 -1.53
CA GLY A 22 -5.11 13.20 -0.26
C GLY A 22 -4.15 12.02 -0.06
N ASN A 23 -4.54 10.79 -0.46
CA ASN A 23 -3.58 9.67 -0.48
C ASN A 23 -2.46 9.90 -1.49
N ALA A 24 -2.76 10.44 -2.68
CA ALA A 24 -1.71 10.77 -3.65
C ALA A 24 -0.71 11.77 -3.07
N GLY A 25 -1.17 12.88 -2.51
CA GLY A 25 -0.29 13.88 -1.89
C GLY A 25 0.51 13.33 -0.71
N LEU A 26 -0.10 12.53 0.17
CA LEU A 26 0.59 11.91 1.30
C LEU A 26 1.59 10.83 0.86
N PHE A 27 1.27 10.07 -0.19
CA PHE A 27 2.17 9.08 -0.77
C PHE A 27 3.39 9.75 -1.39
N GLU A 28 3.20 10.82 -2.17
CA GLU A 28 4.31 11.61 -2.71
C GLU A 28 5.12 12.32 -1.60
N LEU A 29 4.49 12.66 -0.46
CA LEU A 29 5.17 13.22 0.71
C LEU A 29 5.93 12.18 1.54
N LEU A 30 5.51 10.92 1.51
CA LEU A 30 6.11 9.86 2.31
C LEU A 30 7.58 9.63 1.92
N TRP A 31 7.87 9.63 0.62
CA TRP A 31 9.24 9.47 0.11
C TRP A 31 10.20 10.55 0.60
N PRO A 32 9.97 11.86 0.36
CA PRO A 32 10.86 12.91 0.84
C PRO A 32 10.92 12.96 2.37
N ALA A 33 9.82 12.69 3.09
CA ALA A 33 9.85 12.60 4.55
C ALA A 33 10.76 11.48 5.05
N ALA A 34 10.77 10.34 4.36
CA ALA A 34 11.60 9.20 4.72
C ALA A 34 13.09 9.44 4.44
N ILE A 35 13.43 9.88 3.23
CA ILE A 35 14.84 10.08 2.85
C ILE A 35 15.48 11.27 3.58
N VAL A 36 14.77 12.40 3.73
CA VAL A 36 15.27 13.57 4.47
C VAL A 36 15.33 13.27 5.95
N GLY A 37 14.30 12.60 6.50
CA GLY A 37 14.31 12.14 7.88
C GLY A 37 15.51 11.25 8.16
N ALA A 38 15.75 10.24 7.32
CA ALA A 38 16.89 9.33 7.44
C ALA A 38 18.25 10.06 7.37
N TYR A 39 18.40 11.01 6.45
CA TYR A 39 19.58 11.86 6.34
C TYR A 39 19.86 12.65 7.64
N TYR A 40 18.81 13.20 8.27
CA TYR A 40 18.91 13.88 9.57
C TYR A 40 18.85 12.93 10.78
N GLY A 41 18.91 11.62 10.57
CA GLY A 41 18.95 10.63 11.66
C GLY A 41 17.62 10.37 12.36
N SER A 42 16.47 10.63 11.72
CA SER A 42 15.14 10.42 12.28
C SER A 42 14.21 9.56 11.41
N ASN A 43 13.66 8.50 11.99
CA ASN A 43 12.57 7.71 11.39
C ASN A 43 11.19 8.37 11.57
N ALA A 44 11.08 9.38 12.45
CA ALA A 44 9.78 9.89 12.90
C ALA A 44 8.96 10.51 11.78
N TRP A 45 9.63 11.08 10.77
CA TRP A 45 8.99 11.79 9.66
C TRP A 45 8.25 10.82 8.74
N ALA A 46 8.90 9.71 8.36
CA ALA A 46 8.27 8.63 7.60
C ALA A 46 7.07 8.03 8.35
N VAL A 47 7.26 7.75 9.65
CA VAL A 47 6.22 7.18 10.51
C VAL A 47 5.02 8.13 10.61
N ALA A 48 5.25 9.42 10.81
CA ALA A 48 4.19 10.42 10.91
C ALA A 48 3.37 10.51 9.62
N VAL A 49 4.02 10.54 8.45
CA VAL A 49 3.31 10.57 7.15
C VAL A 49 2.55 9.27 6.92
N LEU A 50 3.13 8.11 7.24
CA LEU A 50 2.44 6.84 7.10
C LEU A 50 1.18 6.76 7.99
N ILE A 51 1.27 7.20 9.25
CA ILE A 51 0.11 7.30 10.15
C ILE A 51 -0.94 8.24 9.56
N ALA A 52 -0.51 9.39 9.01
CA ALA A 52 -1.41 10.32 8.34
C ALA A 52 -2.14 9.68 7.14
N MET A 53 -1.48 8.81 6.36
CA MET A 53 -2.13 8.05 5.28
C MET A 53 -3.27 7.16 5.80
N PHE A 54 -3.05 6.39 6.87
CA PHE A 54 -4.08 5.56 7.49
C PHE A 54 -5.25 6.39 8.04
N ILE A 55 -4.94 7.49 8.75
CA ILE A 55 -5.96 8.39 9.28
C ILE A 55 -6.78 9.00 8.15
N TRP A 56 -6.12 9.50 7.10
CA TRP A 56 -6.77 10.10 5.95
C TRP A 56 -7.68 9.11 5.21
N SER A 57 -7.15 7.92 4.90
CA SER A 57 -7.93 6.86 4.29
C SER A 57 -9.20 6.56 5.10
N LYS A 58 -9.06 6.37 6.42
CA LYS A 58 -10.19 6.09 7.32
C LYS A 58 -11.18 7.26 7.40
N ALA A 59 -10.70 8.51 7.44
CA ALA A 59 -11.52 9.71 7.54
C ALA A 59 -12.38 9.96 6.28
N PHE A 60 -11.95 9.46 5.12
CA PHE A 60 -12.65 9.65 3.84
C PHE A 60 -13.15 8.32 3.25
N GLY A 61 -13.65 7.43 4.11
CA GLY A 61 -14.43 6.25 3.73
C GLY A 61 -13.60 5.08 3.18
N GLY A 62 -12.28 5.06 3.41
CA GLY A 62 -11.41 3.93 3.12
C GLY A 62 -11.62 2.77 4.09
N SER A 63 -11.32 1.56 3.63
CA SER A 63 -11.41 0.34 4.44
C SER A 63 -10.09 0.08 5.15
N LEU A 64 -10.04 0.37 6.46
CA LEU A 64 -8.86 0.10 7.28
C LEU A 64 -8.42 -1.37 7.19
N ALA A 65 -9.37 -2.31 7.09
CA ALA A 65 -9.04 -3.72 6.94
C ALA A 65 -8.39 -4.06 5.59
N GLN A 66 -8.73 -3.37 4.50
CA GLN A 66 -8.04 -3.55 3.22
C GLN A 66 -6.66 -2.88 3.24
N ASP A 67 -6.55 -1.73 3.89
CA ASP A 67 -5.29 -1.02 4.03
C ASP A 67 -4.29 -1.79 4.89
N LEU A 68 -4.73 -2.34 6.04
CA LEU A 68 -3.88 -3.18 6.89
C LEU A 68 -3.44 -4.47 6.20
N ARG A 69 -4.29 -5.06 5.34
CA ARG A 69 -3.88 -6.22 4.53
C ARG A 69 -2.76 -5.86 3.57
N MET A 70 -2.93 -4.79 2.80
CA MET A 70 -1.88 -4.35 1.86
C MET A 70 -0.61 -3.90 2.59
N ALA A 71 -0.76 -3.21 3.71
CA ALA A 71 0.34 -2.83 4.59
C ALA A 71 1.13 -4.04 5.07
N PHE A 72 0.45 -5.10 5.50
CA PHE A 72 1.09 -6.34 5.90
C PHE A 72 1.83 -7.02 4.73
N VAL A 73 1.25 -7.03 3.52
CA VAL A 73 1.97 -7.54 2.33
C VAL A 73 3.21 -6.70 2.05
N GLY A 74 3.11 -5.36 2.11
CA GLY A 74 4.26 -4.46 1.96
C GLY A 74 5.36 -4.74 2.99
N LEU A 75 4.99 -4.96 4.25
CA LEU A 75 5.89 -5.35 5.32
C LEU A 75 6.61 -6.67 5.00
N LEU A 76 5.88 -7.70 4.57
CA LEU A 76 6.47 -9.00 4.20
C LEU A 76 7.45 -8.87 3.03
N VAL A 77 7.09 -8.09 2.00
CA VAL A 77 7.96 -7.84 0.86
C VAL A 77 9.23 -7.11 1.30
N ALA A 78 9.12 -6.08 2.14
CA ALA A 78 10.27 -5.36 2.70
C ALA A 78 11.25 -6.32 3.40
N PHE A 79 10.74 -7.15 4.30
CA PHE A 79 11.57 -8.10 5.07
C PHE A 79 12.10 -9.28 4.24
N THR A 80 11.55 -9.51 3.05
CA THR A 80 12.03 -10.55 2.13
C THR A 80 13.14 -10.02 1.23
N PHE A 81 12.96 -8.84 0.65
CA PHE A 81 13.85 -8.32 -0.39
C PHE A 81 14.97 -7.44 0.16
N GLU A 82 14.70 -6.61 1.16
CA GLU A 82 15.71 -5.67 1.68
C GLU A 82 16.96 -6.35 2.24
N PRO A 83 16.87 -7.45 3.00
CA PRO A 83 18.06 -8.17 3.46
C PRO A 83 18.94 -8.71 2.33
N ILE A 84 18.38 -8.96 1.13
CA ILE A 84 19.15 -9.43 -0.03
C ILE A 84 20.07 -8.32 -0.53
N TRP A 85 19.56 -7.09 -0.69
CA TRP A 85 20.38 -5.97 -1.17
C TRP A 85 21.37 -5.49 -0.11
N MET A 86 20.98 -5.49 1.17
CA MET A 86 21.89 -5.15 2.27
C MET A 86 22.99 -6.19 2.45
N GLY A 87 22.65 -7.49 2.40
CA GLY A 87 23.62 -8.57 2.58
C GLY A 87 24.59 -8.76 1.42
N ALA A 88 24.27 -8.20 0.25
CA ALA A 88 25.13 -8.18 -0.93
C ALA A 88 25.92 -6.86 -1.09
N ASP A 89 25.88 -5.96 -0.10
CA ASP A 89 26.49 -4.62 -0.15
C ASP A 89 26.08 -3.82 -1.41
N LEU A 90 24.84 -4.02 -1.85
CA LEU A 90 24.24 -3.29 -2.98
C LEU A 90 23.62 -1.98 -2.50
N LEU A 91 22.97 -2.01 -1.33
CA LEU A 91 22.33 -0.85 -0.70
C LEU A 91 22.61 -0.88 0.80
N LEU A 92 23.25 0.16 1.32
CA LEU A 92 23.42 0.38 2.75
C LEU A 92 22.72 1.68 3.15
N TYR A 93 21.82 1.60 4.11
CA TYR A 93 20.89 2.68 4.45
C TYR A 93 21.38 3.52 5.63
N ALA A 94 21.01 4.80 5.66
CA ALA A 94 21.09 5.59 6.89
C ALA A 94 20.15 5.00 7.97
N LEU A 95 20.56 5.06 9.23
CA LEU A 95 19.86 4.45 10.37
C LEU A 95 19.67 2.93 10.23
N GLN A 96 20.52 2.26 9.45
CA GLN A 96 20.44 0.82 9.24
C GLN A 96 20.64 0.06 10.57
N PRO A 97 19.70 -0.83 10.95
CA PRO A 97 19.90 -1.78 12.04
C PRO A 97 20.84 -2.91 11.56
N PRO A 98 21.14 -3.96 12.35
CA PRO A 98 21.87 -5.12 11.82
C PRO A 98 21.25 -5.64 10.50
N TYR A 99 22.08 -6.15 9.58
CA TYR A 99 21.76 -6.53 8.19
C TYR A 99 20.56 -7.47 7.96
N ILE A 100 19.89 -7.90 9.02
CA ILE A 100 18.76 -8.83 9.02
C ILE A 100 17.44 -8.10 8.79
N TYR A 101 17.35 -6.80 9.11
CA TYR A 101 16.09 -6.05 9.05
C TYR A 101 16.26 -4.72 8.31
N PRO A 102 15.32 -4.32 7.43
CA PRO A 102 15.34 -2.98 6.85
C PRO A 102 15.15 -1.91 7.94
N PRO A 103 15.71 -0.70 7.75
CA PRO A 103 15.43 0.42 8.65
C PRO A 103 13.95 0.80 8.59
N VAL A 104 13.45 1.38 9.68
CA VAL A 104 12.02 1.69 9.86
C VAL A 104 11.49 2.58 8.73
N TRP A 105 12.26 3.58 8.28
CA TRP A 105 11.84 4.46 7.19
C TRP A 105 11.67 3.72 5.85
N ILE A 106 12.49 2.70 5.55
CA ILE A 106 12.30 1.84 4.37
C ILE A 106 11.03 1.01 4.52
N VAL A 107 10.79 0.44 5.70
CA VAL A 107 9.54 -0.29 5.99
C VAL A 107 8.33 0.62 5.77
N CYS A 108 8.39 1.89 6.22
CA CYS A 108 7.31 2.84 5.98
C CYS A 108 7.05 3.06 4.49
N LEU A 109 8.09 3.18 3.66
CA LEU A 109 7.96 3.32 2.20
C LEU A 109 7.28 2.11 1.57
N TRP A 110 7.70 0.90 1.94
CA TRP A 110 7.09 -0.34 1.44
C TRP A 110 5.61 -0.46 1.81
N VAL A 111 5.29 -0.16 3.07
CA VAL A 111 3.91 -0.21 3.59
C VAL A 111 3.03 0.83 2.90
N GLY A 112 3.50 2.08 2.82
CA GLY A 112 2.77 3.17 2.16
C GLY A 112 2.57 2.89 0.67
N PHE A 113 3.59 2.39 -0.03
CA PHE A 113 3.49 2.03 -1.44
C PHE A 113 2.47 0.91 -1.68
N ALA A 114 2.50 -0.17 -0.89
CA ALA A 114 1.54 -1.25 -1.02
C ALA A 114 0.11 -0.77 -0.73
N MET A 115 -0.08 0.05 0.30
CA MET A 115 -1.37 0.66 0.65
C MET A 115 -1.92 1.55 -0.48
N SER A 116 -1.05 2.28 -1.20
CA SER A 116 -1.45 3.18 -2.29
C SER A 116 -2.19 2.46 -3.43
N PHE A 117 -2.05 1.15 -3.62
CA PHE A 117 -2.83 0.37 -4.59
C PHE A 117 -4.33 0.27 -4.27
N ASN A 118 -4.72 0.44 -3.00
CA ASN A 118 -6.12 0.60 -2.63
C ASN A 118 -6.68 1.97 -3.04
N HIS A 119 -5.81 2.97 -3.12
CA HIS A 119 -6.11 4.39 -3.30
C HIS A 119 -5.47 4.92 -4.59
N CYS A 120 -4.52 5.85 -4.53
CA CYS A 120 -4.03 6.61 -5.69
C CYS A 120 -3.40 5.78 -6.83
N LEU A 121 -3.01 4.51 -6.59
CA LEU A 121 -2.49 3.58 -7.60
C LEU A 121 -3.51 2.55 -8.09
N TYR A 122 -4.80 2.68 -7.72
CA TYR A 122 -5.83 1.72 -8.13
C TYR A 122 -5.95 1.57 -9.66
N TRP A 123 -5.58 2.58 -10.43
CA TRP A 123 -5.69 2.63 -11.88
C TRP A 123 -4.65 1.74 -12.60
N LEU A 124 -3.65 1.22 -11.88
CA LEU A 124 -2.70 0.22 -12.38
C LEU A 124 -3.26 -1.20 -12.38
N ARG A 125 -4.40 -1.43 -11.71
CA ARG A 125 -5.06 -2.74 -11.69
C ARG A 125 -5.51 -3.12 -13.09
N GLY A 126 -5.14 -4.33 -13.53
CA GLY A 126 -5.38 -4.81 -14.89
C GLY A 126 -4.43 -4.24 -15.96
N ARG A 127 -3.50 -3.34 -15.58
CA ARG A 127 -2.48 -2.73 -16.46
C ARG A 127 -1.08 -3.16 -16.03
N TYR A 128 -0.87 -4.47 -15.90
CA TYR A 128 0.35 -5.03 -15.28
C TYR A 128 1.64 -4.69 -16.03
N GLY A 129 1.61 -4.60 -17.36
CA GLY A 129 2.78 -4.16 -18.13
C GLY A 129 3.20 -2.73 -17.81
N LEU A 130 2.23 -1.82 -17.68
CA LEU A 130 2.50 -0.44 -17.26
C LEU A 130 3.00 -0.38 -15.81
N ALA A 131 2.41 -1.18 -14.92
CA ALA A 131 2.88 -1.30 -13.55
C ALA A 131 4.34 -1.80 -13.47
N ALA A 132 4.74 -2.75 -14.31
CA ALA A 132 6.12 -3.23 -14.39
C ALA A 132 7.09 -2.13 -14.84
N VAL A 133 6.76 -1.39 -15.92
CA VAL A 133 7.59 -0.28 -16.43
C VAL A 133 7.75 0.81 -15.38
N LEU A 134 6.65 1.23 -14.74
CA LEU A 134 6.71 2.24 -13.68
C LEU A 134 7.47 1.75 -12.44
N GLY A 135 7.36 0.47 -12.10
CA GLY A 135 8.15 -0.15 -11.03
C GLY A 135 9.64 -0.05 -11.30
N VAL A 136 10.09 -0.44 -12.50
CA VAL A 136 11.51 -0.36 -12.92
C VAL A 136 12.01 1.09 -12.91
N VAL A 137 11.30 2.00 -13.56
CA VAL A 137 11.74 3.40 -13.68
C VAL A 137 11.73 4.08 -12.31
N GLY A 138 10.66 3.91 -11.55
CA GLY A 138 10.52 4.49 -10.22
C GLY A 138 11.56 3.98 -9.23
N SER A 139 11.88 2.69 -9.26
CA SER A 139 12.82 2.10 -8.31
C SER A 139 14.25 2.60 -8.55
N VAL A 140 14.71 2.65 -9.80
CA VAL A 140 16.05 3.16 -10.17
C VAL A 140 16.18 4.65 -9.86
N LEU A 141 15.16 5.45 -10.20
CA LEU A 141 15.17 6.89 -9.87
C LEU A 141 15.19 7.12 -8.36
N SER A 142 14.41 6.35 -7.60
CA SER A 142 14.32 6.45 -6.15
C SER A 142 15.66 6.18 -5.47
N ILE A 143 16.31 5.04 -5.76
CA ILE A 143 17.59 4.70 -5.12
C ILE A 143 18.71 5.65 -5.55
N THR A 144 18.68 6.13 -6.80
CA THR A 144 19.65 7.10 -7.29
C THR A 144 19.49 8.42 -6.55
N ALA A 145 18.26 8.93 -6.39
CA ALA A 145 18.02 10.17 -5.67
C ALA A 145 18.35 10.04 -4.17
N ALA A 146 18.03 8.91 -3.54
CA ALA A 146 18.36 8.63 -2.15
C ALA A 146 19.88 8.60 -1.91
N GLU A 147 20.67 8.01 -2.83
CA GLU A 147 22.13 8.02 -2.77
C GLU A 147 22.69 9.43 -2.91
N ARG A 148 22.19 10.23 -3.86
CA ARG A 148 22.64 11.61 -4.06
C ARG A 148 22.36 12.52 -2.87
N ILE A 149 21.31 12.24 -2.11
CA ILE A 149 20.95 12.98 -0.88
C ILE A 149 21.76 12.46 0.31
N GLY A 150 22.36 11.27 0.23
CA GLY A 150 23.10 10.64 1.33
C GLY A 150 22.21 9.85 2.29
N ALA A 151 20.99 9.48 1.89
CA ALA A 151 20.11 8.63 2.67
C ALA A 151 20.47 7.13 2.57
N LEU A 152 21.24 6.76 1.55
CA LEU A 152 21.85 5.43 1.40
C LEU A 152 23.18 5.54 0.64
N THR A 153 23.98 4.49 0.65
CA THR A 153 25.17 4.32 -0.18
C THR A 153 25.07 3.04 -1.01
N MET A 154 25.82 2.99 -2.12
CA MET A 154 25.89 1.82 -3.02
C MET A 154 27.35 1.32 -3.11
N PRO A 155 27.83 0.53 -2.13
CA PRO A 155 29.24 0.10 -2.07
C PRO A 155 29.70 -0.66 -3.32
N SER A 156 28.84 -1.54 -3.85
CA SER A 156 29.10 -2.29 -5.09
C SER A 156 29.02 -1.44 -6.37
N GLY A 157 28.74 -0.14 -6.24
CA GLY A 157 28.58 0.79 -7.35
C GLY A 157 27.14 0.88 -7.87
N TRP A 158 26.88 1.92 -8.66
CA TRP A 158 25.54 2.25 -9.13
C TRP A 158 24.94 1.20 -10.06
N TRP A 159 25.71 0.64 -10.99
CA TRP A 159 25.18 -0.32 -11.98
C TRP A 159 24.68 -1.62 -11.35
N PRO A 160 25.45 -2.31 -10.48
CA PRO A 160 24.95 -3.49 -9.78
C PRO A 160 23.71 -3.20 -8.93
N ALA A 161 23.68 -2.07 -8.20
CA ALA A 161 22.52 -1.65 -7.42
C ALA A 161 21.29 -1.39 -8.33
N ALA A 162 21.44 -0.59 -9.38
CA ALA A 162 20.35 -0.25 -10.29
C ALA A 162 19.74 -1.49 -10.98
N VAL A 163 20.56 -2.40 -11.50
CA VAL A 163 20.05 -3.61 -12.18
C VAL A 163 19.39 -4.56 -11.19
N SER A 164 20.03 -4.81 -10.04
CA SER A 164 19.50 -5.71 -9.01
C SER A 164 18.22 -5.19 -8.35
N TYR A 165 18.02 -3.88 -8.31
CA TYR A 165 16.80 -3.26 -7.80
C TYR A 165 15.72 -3.18 -8.88
N ALA A 166 16.05 -2.80 -10.12
CA ALA A 166 15.09 -2.71 -11.22
C ALA A 166 14.33 -4.03 -11.47
N LEU A 167 15.05 -5.16 -11.51
CA LEU A 167 14.48 -6.45 -11.92
C LEU A 167 13.36 -6.93 -10.97
N PRO A 168 13.54 -7.03 -9.64
CA PRO A 168 12.45 -7.37 -8.73
C PRO A 168 11.26 -6.40 -8.81
N TRP A 169 11.53 -5.10 -8.96
CA TRP A 169 10.48 -4.09 -9.04
C TRP A 169 9.59 -4.22 -10.30
N ALA A 170 10.11 -4.79 -11.39
CA ALA A 170 9.31 -5.17 -12.56
C ALA A 170 8.21 -6.19 -12.22
N PHE A 171 8.38 -6.99 -11.16
CA PHE A 171 7.43 -8.01 -10.73
C PHE A 171 6.62 -7.59 -9.50
N ILE A 172 7.26 -6.93 -8.52
CA ILE A 172 6.63 -6.55 -7.26
C ILE A 172 5.50 -5.54 -7.50
N THR A 173 5.72 -4.51 -8.33
CA THR A 173 4.71 -3.50 -8.62
C THR A 173 3.45 -4.07 -9.27
N PRO A 174 3.52 -4.88 -10.36
CA PRO A 174 2.33 -5.54 -10.88
C PRO A 174 1.75 -6.58 -9.92
N ALA A 175 2.56 -7.25 -9.10
CA ALA A 175 2.06 -8.20 -8.10
C ALA A 175 1.19 -7.51 -7.05
N PHE A 176 1.56 -6.31 -6.56
CA PHE A 176 0.68 -5.52 -5.69
C PHE A 176 -0.62 -5.15 -6.40
N ALA A 177 -0.55 -4.65 -7.64
CA ALA A 177 -1.74 -4.31 -8.42
C ALA A 177 -2.67 -5.52 -8.59
N TRP A 178 -2.10 -6.69 -8.89
CA TRP A 178 -2.84 -7.94 -9.04
C TRP A 178 -3.45 -8.39 -7.72
N PHE A 179 -2.68 -8.40 -6.64
CA PHE A 179 -3.14 -8.88 -5.34
C PHE A 179 -4.30 -8.02 -4.80
N THR A 180 -4.23 -6.70 -4.95
CA THR A 180 -5.34 -5.81 -4.60
C THR A 180 -6.60 -6.12 -5.42
N ASP A 181 -6.45 -6.48 -6.71
CA ASP A 181 -7.58 -6.90 -7.54
C ASP A 181 -8.24 -8.18 -7.02
N VAL A 182 -7.42 -9.19 -6.68
CA VAL A 182 -7.90 -10.46 -6.08
C VAL A 182 -8.63 -10.21 -4.77
N LEU A 183 -8.09 -9.39 -3.87
CA LEU A 183 -8.71 -9.06 -2.59
C LEU A 183 -10.08 -8.38 -2.77
N LYS A 184 -10.20 -7.47 -3.73
CA LYS A 184 -11.48 -6.80 -3.99
C LYS A 184 -12.53 -7.74 -4.57
N ARG A 185 -12.15 -8.65 -5.49
CA ARG A 185 -13.05 -9.68 -6.02
C ARG A 185 -13.57 -10.61 -4.92
N ARG A 186 -12.70 -11.05 -4.02
CA ARG A 186 -13.10 -11.90 -2.86
C ARG A 186 -14.08 -11.18 -1.94
N ALA A 187 -13.78 -9.94 -1.57
CA ALA A 187 -14.67 -9.14 -0.71
C ALA A 187 -16.06 -8.92 -1.32
N GLN A 188 -16.16 -8.78 -2.65
CA GLN A 188 -17.43 -8.68 -3.37
C GLN A 188 -18.20 -10.01 -3.37
N GLY A 189 -17.51 -11.14 -3.59
CA GLY A 189 -18.10 -12.48 -3.54
C GLY A 189 -18.68 -12.83 -2.17
N ASP A 190 -17.93 -12.55 -1.09
CA ASP A 190 -18.36 -12.80 0.29
C ASP A 190 -19.61 -11.97 0.66
N SER A 191 -19.63 -10.70 0.22
CA SER A 191 -20.77 -9.80 0.46
C SER A 191 -22.04 -10.26 -0.26
N GLY A 192 -21.91 -10.74 -1.51
CA GLY A 192 -23.03 -11.28 -2.28
C GLY A 192 -23.65 -12.52 -1.65
N MET A 193 -22.80 -13.46 -1.20
CA MET A 193 -23.26 -14.68 -0.54
C MET A 193 -23.93 -14.41 0.82
N SER A 194 -23.46 -13.42 1.58
CA SER A 194 -24.11 -13.01 2.83
C SER A 194 -25.49 -12.39 2.60
N GLN A 195 -25.65 -11.58 1.55
CA GLN A 195 -26.96 -11.02 1.19
C GLN A 195 -27.93 -12.09 0.70
N ASP A 196 -27.47 -13.04 -0.10
CA ASP A 196 -28.30 -14.12 -0.62
C ASP A 196 -28.84 -15.03 0.50
N LYS A 197 -27.98 -15.42 1.45
CA LYS A 197 -28.40 -16.14 2.67
C LYS A 197 -29.43 -15.37 3.50
N SER A 198 -29.26 -14.06 3.65
CA SER A 198 -30.21 -13.21 4.37
C SER A 198 -31.57 -13.12 3.65
N ARG A 199 -31.57 -12.99 2.31
CA ARG A 199 -32.80 -13.00 1.51
C ARG A 199 -33.51 -14.34 1.55
N ALA A 200 -32.78 -15.45 1.46
CA ALA A 200 -33.33 -16.79 1.57
C ALA A 200 -33.97 -17.03 2.95
N SER A 201 -33.34 -16.56 4.04
CA SER A 201 -33.90 -16.64 5.39
C SER A 201 -35.17 -15.81 5.57
N VAL A 202 -35.34 -14.70 4.86
CA VAL A 202 -36.55 -13.87 4.91
C VAL A 202 -37.66 -14.46 4.03
N ALA A 203 -37.30 -15.10 2.92
CA ALA A 203 -38.27 -15.78 2.05
C ALA A 203 -38.89 -17.02 2.71
N VAL A 204 -38.14 -17.69 3.59
CA VAL A 204 -38.62 -18.76 4.48
C VAL A 204 -39.09 -18.11 5.78
N ASP A 205 -40.22 -17.40 5.73
CA ASP A 205 -40.93 -16.99 6.94
C ASP A 205 -41.65 -18.22 7.52
N PRO A 206 -41.23 -18.76 8.67
CA PRO A 206 -41.83 -19.95 9.27
C PRO A 206 -43.29 -19.72 9.71
N ASP A 207 -43.74 -18.47 9.83
CA ASP A 207 -45.12 -18.10 10.17
C ASP A 207 -46.00 -17.86 8.93
N LYS A 208 -45.47 -18.01 7.71
CA LYS A 208 -46.24 -17.83 6.48
C LYS A 208 -47.15 -19.05 6.23
N PRO A 209 -48.49 -18.90 6.24
CA PRO A 209 -49.41 -20.02 6.09
C PRO A 209 -49.26 -20.69 4.72
N ALA A 210 -49.35 -22.03 4.70
CA ALA A 210 -49.28 -22.81 3.48
C ALA A 210 -50.39 -22.40 2.49
N PRO A 211 -50.10 -22.37 1.18
CA PRO A 211 -51.12 -22.02 0.18
C PRO A 211 -52.28 -23.04 0.22
N PRO A 212 -53.54 -22.59 0.04
CA PRO A 212 -54.70 -23.47 0.06
C PRO A 212 -54.61 -24.51 -1.06
N PRO A 213 -55.10 -25.75 -0.83
CA PRO A 213 -55.12 -26.80 -1.85
C PRO A 213 -55.97 -26.37 -3.05
N GLN A 214 -55.46 -26.67 -4.26
CA GLN A 214 -56.13 -26.42 -5.55
C GLN A 214 -57.35 -27.33 -5.75
#